data_AF-A0A523G8S7-F1
#
_entry.id   AF-A0A523G8S7-F1
#
_cell.length_a   1.000
_cell.length_b   1.000
_cell.length_c   1.000
_cell.angle_alpha   90.00
_cell.angle_beta   90.00
_cell.angle_gamma   90.00
#
_symmetry.space_group_name_H-M   'P 1'
#
loop_
_entity.id
_entity.type
_entity.pdbx_description
1 polymer ?
#
loop_
_entity_poly.entity_id
_entity_poly.type
_entity_poly.pdbx_seq_one_letter_code
_entity_poly.pdbx_strand_id
1 'polypeptide(L)'
;MDFIALLRGILGLTVIIGLAFAISNNRGHIRWRTVGAGLGLQIFLAIFILKGVAMGEAFAPLGWPKMFLRWVSSFFVLVLQFTTKGAEFVFGNLALPDGTPGSLGGFFAFQVLPTIIFFGSLMAVLYHLGIMQKVVQGMAYLVSKFLGTSGAESLSVTANIFVGQTEAPLVIRPYLEKMTISELMAVMTGGMATIAGGVMAAYIQILGDPYAIAHGISLDAGRLLFAEQLLGASVMAAPAALLLAKIMIPETGEPTTKGGAKIEFET
;
A
#
# COMPACT_ATOMS: atom_id res chain seq x y z
N MET A 1 19.32 15.88 12.02
CA MET A 1 18.99 15.91 10.57
C MET A 1 19.71 17.10 9.99
N ASP A 2 20.36 16.94 8.84
CA ASP A 2 20.95 18.07 8.12
C ASP A 2 19.82 19.01 7.65
N PHE A 3 19.93 20.30 7.97
CA PHE A 3 18.95 21.32 7.59
C PHE A 3 18.77 21.38 6.07
N ILE A 4 19.85 21.13 5.32
CA ILE A 4 19.85 21.09 3.86
C ILE A 4 18.98 19.92 3.36
N ALA A 5 19.03 18.76 4.02
CA ALA A 5 18.22 17.60 3.64
C ALA A 5 16.72 17.86 3.84
N LEU A 6 16.35 18.57 4.92
CA LEU A 6 14.97 18.97 5.16
C LEU A 6 14.46 19.93 4.07
N LEU A 7 15.24 20.96 3.73
CA LEU A 7 14.89 21.91 2.67
C LEU A 7 14.72 21.21 1.32
N ARG A 8 15.59 20.26 0.98
CA ARG A 8 15.47 19.46 -0.25
C ARG A 8 14.19 18.64 -0.27
N GLY A 9 13.81 18.04 0.86
CA GLY A 9 12.55 17.30 0.99
C GLY A 9 11.32 18.18 0.79
N ILE A 10 11.30 19.36 1.42
CA ILE A 10 10.22 20.35 1.25
C ILE A 10 10.15 20.81 -0.20
N LEU A 11 11.28 21.16 -0.81
CA LEU A 11 11.34 21.57 -2.22
C LEU A 11 10.79 20.48 -3.15
N GLY A 12 11.20 19.22 -2.96
CA GLY A 12 10.70 18.10 -3.75
C GLY A 12 9.19 17.93 -3.65
N LEU A 13 8.64 18.01 -2.43
CA LEU A 13 7.21 17.95 -2.20
C LEU A 13 6.46 19.11 -2.86
N THR A 14 6.99 20.34 -2.72
CA THR A 14 6.40 21.53 -3.35
C THR A 14 6.42 21.42 -4.88
N VAL A 15 7.49 20.88 -5.47
CA VAL A 15 7.58 20.67 -6.92
C VAL A 15 6.55 19.64 -7.38
N ILE A 16 6.39 18.51 -6.69
CA ILE A 16 5.40 17.48 -7.07
C ILE A 16 3.97 18.05 -7.01
N ILE A 17 3.62 18.74 -5.92
CA ILE A 17 2.31 19.38 -5.78
C ILE A 17 2.14 20.49 -6.84
N GLY A 18 3.19 21.26 -7.10
CA GLY A 18 3.21 22.32 -8.12
C GLY A 18 3.00 21.78 -9.53
N LEU A 19 3.59 20.63 -9.87
CA LEU A 19 3.37 19.94 -11.15
C LEU A 19 1.93 19.45 -11.26
N ALA A 20 1.39 18.81 -10.22
CA ALA A 20 -0.01 18.40 -10.19
C ALA A 20 -0.97 19.59 -10.36
N PHE A 21 -0.66 20.73 -9.73
CA PHE A 21 -1.43 21.97 -9.88
C PHE A 21 -1.30 22.58 -11.29
N ALA A 22 -0.11 22.50 -11.91
CA ALA A 22 0.12 23.01 -13.25
C ALA A 22 -0.73 22.27 -14.29
N ILE A 23 -0.83 20.94 -14.19
CA ILE A 23 -1.63 20.09 -15.08
C ILE A 23 -3.10 19.94 -14.66
N SER A 24 -3.52 20.58 -13.56
CA SER A 24 -4.91 20.53 -13.07
C SER A 24 -5.89 21.09 -14.10
N ASN A 25 -6.96 20.34 -14.38
CA ASN A 25 -8.01 20.76 -15.31
C ASN A 25 -8.87 21.92 -14.76
N ASN A 26 -9.05 22.03 -13.44
CA ASN A 26 -9.88 23.09 -12.86
C ASN A 26 -9.34 23.61 -11.52
N ARG A 27 -8.36 24.53 -11.60
CA ARG A 27 -7.65 25.07 -10.43
C ARG A 27 -8.55 25.78 -9.41
N GLY A 28 -9.70 26.32 -9.85
CA GLY A 28 -10.65 27.01 -8.99
C GLY A 28 -11.47 26.08 -8.08
N HIS A 29 -11.58 24.79 -8.44
CA HIS A 29 -12.35 23.80 -7.68
C HIS A 29 -11.51 22.92 -6.76
N ILE A 30 -10.19 23.16 -6.67
CA ILE A 30 -9.31 22.42 -5.77
C ILE A 30 -9.73 22.65 -4.32
N ARG A 31 -10.13 21.58 -3.64
CA ARG A 31 -10.47 21.62 -2.22
C ARG A 31 -9.20 21.53 -1.38
N TRP A 32 -8.61 22.67 -1.05
CA TRP A 32 -7.38 22.73 -0.25
C TRP A 32 -7.47 22.06 1.13
N ARG A 33 -8.68 21.93 1.69
CA ARG A 33 -8.90 21.11 2.89
C ARG A 33 -8.54 19.63 2.66
N THR A 34 -8.97 19.04 1.53
CA THR A 34 -8.66 17.65 1.16
C THR A 34 -7.18 17.47 0.88
N VAL A 35 -6.56 18.44 0.18
CA VAL A 35 -5.12 18.46 -0.08
C VAL A 35 -4.32 18.51 1.23
N GLY A 36 -4.62 19.48 2.10
CA GLY A 36 -3.96 19.62 3.40
C GLY A 36 -4.17 18.40 4.31
N ALA A 37 -5.38 17.83 4.32
CA ALA A 37 -5.69 16.62 5.08
C ALA A 37 -4.94 15.39 4.55
N GLY A 38 -4.88 15.19 3.23
CA GLY A 38 -4.15 14.09 2.59
C GLY A 38 -2.66 14.19 2.87
N LEU A 39 -2.07 15.38 2.69
CA LEU A 39 -0.66 15.62 3.00
C LEU A 39 -0.37 15.43 4.50
N GLY A 40 -1.24 15.96 5.36
CA GLY A 40 -1.13 15.82 6.81
C GLY A 40 -1.20 14.35 7.24
N LEU A 41 -2.14 13.58 6.68
CA LEU A 41 -2.26 12.14 6.96
C LEU A 41 -1.03 11.37 6.46
N GLN A 42 -0.52 11.69 5.26
CA GLN A 42 0.69 11.06 4.74
C GLN A 42 1.92 11.36 5.61
N ILE A 43 2.14 12.62 5.99
CA ILE A 43 3.26 13.01 6.87
C ILE A 43 3.11 12.38 8.26
N PHE A 44 1.89 12.35 8.80
CA PHE A 44 1.58 11.69 10.06
C PHE A 44 1.98 10.21 10.00
N LEU A 45 1.50 9.47 8.99
CA LEU A 45 1.86 8.06 8.77
C LEU A 45 3.37 7.89 8.60
N ALA A 46 4.03 8.75 7.82
CA ALA A 46 5.47 8.71 7.61
C ALA A 46 6.27 8.87 8.91
N ILE A 47 5.86 9.79 9.79
CA ILE A 47 6.50 9.98 11.10
C ILE A 47 6.35 8.71 11.95
N PHE A 48 5.14 8.16 12.05
CA PHE A 48 4.91 6.97 12.87
C PHE A 48 5.56 5.70 12.32
N ILE A 49 5.64 5.55 11.00
CA ILE A 49 6.23 4.37 10.34
C ILE A 49 7.76 4.45 10.30
N LEU A 50 8.33 5.63 10.02
CA LEU A 50 9.78 5.79 9.84
C LEU A 50 10.50 6.14 11.15
N LYS A 51 9.88 6.95 12.02
CA LYS A 51 10.48 7.37 13.31
C LYS A 51 9.87 6.65 14.51
N GLY A 52 8.94 5.71 14.31
CA GLY A 52 8.24 5.06 15.42
C GLY A 52 9.14 4.33 16.42
N VAL A 53 10.31 3.83 16.01
CA VAL A 53 11.30 3.24 16.94
C VAL A 53 11.85 4.29 17.90
N ALA A 54 12.38 5.40 17.37
CA ALA A 54 12.89 6.51 18.17
C ALA A 54 11.80 7.18 19.03
N MET A 55 10.55 7.22 18.53
CA MET A 55 9.41 7.71 19.30
C MET A 55 9.03 6.77 20.44
N GLY A 56 9.11 5.45 20.23
CA GLY A 56 8.89 4.45 21.27
C GLY A 56 9.95 4.49 22.37
N GLU A 57 11.20 4.79 22.03
CA GLU A 57 12.28 5.00 23.01
C GLU A 57 12.06 6.28 23.84
N ALA A 58 11.54 7.35 23.22
CA ALA A 58 11.26 8.61 23.92
C ALA A 58 9.99 8.54 24.79
N PHE A 59 8.95 7.85 24.34
CA PHE A 59 7.71 7.63 25.08
C PHE A 59 7.08 6.31 24.63
N ALA A 60 7.13 5.29 25.49
CA ALA A 60 6.74 3.92 25.15
C ALA A 60 5.38 3.79 24.42
N PRO A 61 4.31 4.54 24.77
CA PRO A 61 3.06 4.50 24.03
C PRO A 61 3.18 4.92 22.56
N LEU A 62 4.10 5.81 22.15
CA LEU A 62 4.18 6.29 20.77
C LEU A 62 4.80 5.27 19.78
N GLY A 63 5.37 4.17 20.27
CA GLY A 63 5.94 3.11 19.43
C GLY A 63 4.91 2.14 18.84
N TRP A 64 3.66 2.16 19.32
CA TRP A 64 2.65 1.16 18.94
C TRP A 64 2.39 1.04 17.43
N PRO A 65 2.37 2.12 16.60
CA PRO A 65 2.09 1.98 15.18
C PRO A 65 3.21 1.24 14.43
N LYS A 66 4.46 1.48 14.83
CA LYS A 66 5.61 0.78 14.27
C LYS A 66 5.61 -0.70 14.67
N MET A 67 5.28 -1.00 15.93
CA MET A 67 5.15 -2.38 16.40
C MET A 67 4.02 -3.12 15.67
N PHE A 68 2.87 -2.46 15.47
CA PHE A 68 1.76 -3.00 14.72
C PHE A 68 2.16 -3.27 13.25
N LEU A 69 2.81 -2.32 12.59
CA LEU A 69 3.30 -2.51 11.21
C LEU A 69 4.27 -3.68 11.15
N ARG A 70 5.24 -3.77 12.07
CA ARG A 70 6.20 -4.88 12.15
C ARG A 70 5.53 -6.22 12.39
N TRP A 71 4.46 -6.26 13.18
CA TRP A 71 3.66 -7.47 13.40
C TRP A 71 2.98 -7.91 12.09
N VAL A 72 2.35 -6.98 11.36
CA VAL A 72 1.77 -7.27 10.03
C VAL A 72 2.85 -7.69 9.04
N SER A 73 3.99 -7.02 9.00
CA SER A 73 5.12 -7.37 8.12
C SER A 73 5.70 -8.75 8.44
N SER A 74 5.75 -9.13 9.72
CA SER A 74 6.14 -10.49 10.12
C SER A 74 5.19 -11.55 9.60
N PHE A 75 3.89 -11.26 9.51
CA PHE A 75 2.92 -12.15 8.89
C PHE A 75 3.21 -12.36 7.39
N PHE A 76 3.58 -11.30 6.66
CA PHE A 76 4.00 -11.44 5.25
C PHE A 76 5.24 -12.33 5.11
N VAL A 77 6.23 -12.17 5.99
CA VAL A 77 7.44 -13.01 6.00
C VAL A 77 7.11 -14.47 6.34
N LEU A 78 6.22 -14.71 7.29
CA LEU A 78 5.75 -16.07 7.63
C LEU A 78 5.04 -16.73 6.44
N VAL A 79 4.16 -15.98 5.76
CA VAL A 79 3.46 -16.48 4.58
C VAL A 79 4.46 -16.82 3.45
N LEU A 80 5.49 -16.00 3.24
CA LEU A 80 6.56 -16.30 2.29
C LEU A 80 7.28 -17.62 2.60
N GLN A 81 7.46 -17.95 3.88
CA GLN A 81 8.06 -19.24 4.27
C GLN A 81 7.14 -20.41 3.89
N PHE A 82 5.82 -20.29 4.08
CA PHE A 82 4.87 -21.31 3.61
C PHE A 82 4.88 -21.46 2.09
N THR A 83 4.94 -20.35 1.35
CA THR A 83 5.06 -20.41 -0.10
C THR A 83 6.36 -21.08 -0.54
N THR A 84 7.49 -20.76 0.12
CA THR A 84 8.78 -21.39 -0.19
C THR A 84 8.69 -22.92 -0.03
N LYS A 85 8.03 -23.40 1.02
CA LYS A 85 7.79 -24.84 1.22
C LYS A 85 6.88 -25.45 0.15
N GLY A 86 5.84 -24.74 -0.27
CA GLY A 86 4.99 -25.16 -1.39
C GLY A 86 5.74 -25.21 -2.71
N ALA A 87 6.60 -24.22 -2.98
CA ALA A 87 7.42 -24.18 -4.19
C ALA A 87 8.48 -25.30 -4.19
N GLU A 88 9.11 -25.57 -3.04
CA GLU A 88 10.04 -26.70 -2.84
C GLU A 88 9.34 -28.04 -3.10
N PHE A 89 8.10 -28.21 -2.66
CA PHE A 89 7.32 -29.42 -2.95
C PHE A 89 7.07 -29.63 -4.46
N VAL A 90 6.78 -28.55 -5.21
CA VAL A 90 6.45 -28.63 -6.63
C VAL A 90 7.69 -28.71 -7.52
N PHE A 91 8.72 -27.91 -7.22
CA PHE A 91 9.88 -27.70 -8.09
C PHE A 91 11.20 -28.21 -7.51
N GLY A 92 11.20 -28.77 -6.29
CA GLY A 92 12.39 -29.27 -5.61
C GLY A 92 13.44 -28.17 -5.42
N ASN A 93 14.69 -28.52 -5.68
CA ASN A 93 15.86 -27.67 -5.48
C ASN A 93 15.89 -26.40 -6.33
N LEU A 94 15.06 -26.28 -7.38
CA LEU A 94 14.94 -25.07 -8.19
C LEU A 94 14.25 -23.92 -7.45
N ALA A 95 13.38 -24.24 -6.49
CA ALA A 95 12.65 -23.27 -5.69
C ALA A 95 13.39 -22.81 -4.42
N LEU A 96 14.58 -23.36 -4.16
CA LEU A 96 15.38 -23.01 -2.99
C LEU A 96 16.12 -21.68 -3.21
N PRO A 97 16.02 -20.70 -2.29
CA PRO A 97 16.71 -19.42 -2.41
C PRO A 97 18.23 -19.57 -2.55
N ASP A 98 18.86 -18.61 -3.22
CA ASP A 98 20.32 -18.55 -3.33
C ASP A 98 21.01 -18.57 -1.97
N GLY A 99 22.09 -19.35 -1.87
CA GLY A 99 22.85 -19.51 -0.63
C GLY A 99 22.25 -20.52 0.35
N THR A 100 21.14 -21.19 0.02
CA THR A 100 20.63 -22.32 0.83
C THR A 100 21.24 -23.66 0.38
N PRO A 101 21.49 -24.60 1.31
CA PRO A 101 22.03 -25.92 0.95
C PRO A 101 21.13 -26.65 -0.05
N GLY A 102 21.69 -27.04 -1.18
CA GLY A 102 20.96 -27.73 -2.25
C GLY A 102 20.30 -26.82 -3.28
N SER A 103 20.37 -25.49 -3.14
CA SER A 103 19.90 -24.56 -4.18
C SER A 103 20.72 -24.70 -5.47
N LEU A 104 20.02 -24.66 -6.61
CA LEU A 104 20.60 -24.73 -7.95
C LEU A 104 20.90 -23.34 -8.55
N GLY A 105 20.59 -22.26 -7.83
CA GLY A 105 20.75 -20.87 -8.28
C GLY A 105 19.45 -20.05 -8.19
N GLY A 106 19.56 -18.76 -8.51
CA GLY A 106 18.51 -17.76 -8.33
C GLY A 106 17.53 -17.73 -9.48
N PHE A 107 16.56 -18.64 -9.48
CA PHE A 107 15.57 -18.73 -10.55
C PHE A 107 14.29 -17.99 -10.19
N PHE A 108 14.13 -16.81 -10.78
CA PHE A 108 12.92 -15.99 -10.62
C PHE A 108 11.62 -16.78 -10.85
N ALA A 109 11.58 -17.61 -11.89
CA ALA A 109 10.37 -18.36 -12.26
C ALA A 109 9.92 -19.36 -11.19
N PHE A 110 10.86 -19.99 -10.46
CA PHE A 110 10.55 -21.06 -9.50
C PHE A 110 10.52 -20.57 -8.04
N GLN A 111 11.07 -19.39 -7.77
CA GLN A 111 11.14 -18.81 -6.42
C GLN A 111 10.10 -17.71 -6.22
N VAL A 112 9.94 -16.83 -7.22
CA VAL A 112 9.12 -15.62 -7.10
C VAL A 112 7.70 -15.83 -7.60
N LEU A 113 7.51 -16.45 -8.77
CA LEU A 113 6.16 -16.62 -9.34
C LEU A 113 5.21 -17.46 -8.46
N PRO A 114 5.65 -18.53 -7.78
CA PRO A 114 4.78 -19.28 -6.86
C PRO A 114 4.26 -18.42 -5.71
N THR A 115 5.04 -17.42 -5.28
CA THR A 115 4.62 -16.43 -4.28
C THR A 115 3.41 -15.64 -4.74
N ILE A 116 3.38 -15.21 -6.00
CA ILE A 116 2.25 -14.47 -6.57
C ILE A 116 1.00 -15.36 -6.59
N ILE A 117 1.14 -16.62 -7.02
CA ILE A 117 0.03 -17.59 -7.08
C ILE A 117 -0.54 -17.86 -5.68
N PHE A 118 0.33 -18.10 -4.70
CA PHE A 118 -0.07 -18.38 -3.32
C PHE A 118 -0.75 -17.17 -2.67
N PHE A 119 -0.17 -15.97 -2.80
CA PHE A 119 -0.79 -14.77 -2.23
C PHE A 119 -2.11 -14.44 -2.94
N GLY A 120 -2.20 -14.63 -4.26
CA GLY A 120 -3.45 -14.45 -5.01
C GLY A 120 -4.55 -15.38 -4.49
N SER A 121 -4.25 -16.66 -4.26
CA SER A 121 -5.23 -17.61 -3.73
C SER A 121 -5.58 -17.33 -2.26
N LEU A 122 -4.59 -16.96 -1.42
CA LEU A 122 -4.84 -16.55 -0.04
C LEU A 122 -5.75 -15.33 0.03
N MET A 123 -5.49 -14.30 -0.78
CA MET A 123 -6.33 -13.12 -0.85
C MET A 123 -7.75 -13.49 -1.28
N ALA A 124 -7.91 -14.31 -2.31
CA ALA A 124 -9.23 -14.79 -2.74
C ALA A 124 -10.00 -15.47 -1.61
N VAL A 125 -9.34 -16.31 -0.79
CA VAL A 125 -9.95 -16.93 0.39
C VAL A 125 -10.33 -15.90 1.45
N LEU A 126 -9.45 -14.93 1.76
CA LEU A 126 -9.73 -13.90 2.77
C LEU A 126 -10.88 -12.96 2.34
N TYR A 127 -11.04 -12.72 1.05
CA TYR A 127 -12.22 -12.04 0.49
C TYR A 127 -13.46 -12.93 0.58
N HIS A 128 -13.38 -14.21 0.21
CA HIS A 128 -14.53 -15.12 0.34
C HIS A 128 -15.03 -15.22 1.79
N LEU A 129 -14.12 -15.20 2.78
CA LEU A 129 -14.45 -15.25 4.21
C LEU A 129 -14.93 -13.91 4.80
N GLY A 130 -14.90 -12.80 4.05
CA GLY A 130 -15.34 -11.50 4.54
C GLY A 130 -14.30 -10.75 5.39
N ILE A 131 -13.08 -11.26 5.54
CA ILE A 131 -12.05 -10.67 6.41
C ILE A 131 -11.49 -9.39 5.76
N MET A 132 -11.11 -9.48 4.47
CA MET A 132 -10.56 -8.33 3.76
C MET A 132 -11.56 -7.20 3.61
N GLN A 133 -12.84 -7.51 3.40
CA GLN A 133 -13.91 -6.51 3.32
C GLN A 133 -13.97 -5.67 4.60
N LYS A 134 -13.93 -6.30 5.78
CA LYS A 134 -13.95 -5.57 7.06
C LYS A 134 -12.72 -4.67 7.24
N VAL A 135 -11.54 -5.16 6.89
CA VAL A 135 -10.29 -4.38 6.97
C VAL A 135 -10.34 -3.17 6.04
N VAL A 136 -10.68 -3.40 4.77
CA VAL A 136 -10.73 -2.36 3.74
C VAL A 136 -11.84 -1.35 4.04
N GLN A 137 -13.01 -1.77 4.51
CA GLN A 137 -14.08 -0.87 4.96
C GLN A 137 -13.64 0.04 6.10
N GLY A 138 -13.00 -0.52 7.13
CA GLY A 138 -12.53 0.24 8.28
C GLY A 138 -11.53 1.32 7.87
N MET A 139 -10.55 0.94 7.04
CA MET A 139 -9.56 1.88 6.53
C MET A 139 -10.17 2.93 5.60
N ALA A 140 -11.09 2.55 4.71
CA ALA A 140 -11.76 3.47 3.80
C ALA A 140 -12.66 4.46 4.54
N TYR A 141 -13.32 4.03 5.61
CA TYR A 141 -14.07 4.92 6.49
C TYR A 141 -13.14 5.97 7.13
N LEU A 142 -11.98 5.58 7.65
CA LEU A 142 -11.01 6.52 8.21
C LEU A 142 -10.53 7.51 7.14
N VAL A 143 -10.07 7.01 5.99
CA VAL A 143 -9.56 7.85 4.90
C VAL A 143 -10.63 8.82 4.39
N SER A 144 -11.84 8.33 4.10
CA SER A 144 -12.95 9.18 3.65
C SER A 144 -13.34 10.25 4.66
N LYS A 145 -13.36 9.92 5.95
CA LYS A 145 -13.67 10.88 7.02
C LYS A 145 -12.60 11.96 7.16
N PHE A 146 -11.33 11.60 7.07
CA PHE A 146 -10.23 12.56 7.17
C PHE A 146 -10.11 13.46 5.94
N LEU A 147 -10.22 12.89 4.72
CA LEU A 147 -10.01 13.63 3.47
C LEU A 147 -11.30 14.29 2.94
N GLY A 148 -12.48 13.87 3.39
CA GLY A 148 -13.76 14.32 2.87
C GLY A 148 -14.07 13.80 1.46
N THR A 149 -13.45 12.68 1.09
CA THR A 149 -13.63 11.97 -0.19
C THR A 149 -14.88 11.09 -0.16
N SER A 150 -15.33 10.63 -1.33
CA SER A 150 -16.47 9.72 -1.42
C SER A 150 -16.14 8.34 -0.84
N GLY A 151 -17.17 7.60 -0.43
CA GLY A 151 -17.00 6.25 0.06
C GLY A 151 -16.36 5.34 -0.99
N ALA A 152 -16.87 5.35 -2.22
CA ALA A 152 -16.43 4.46 -3.29
C ALA A 152 -14.96 4.69 -3.66
N GLU A 153 -14.54 5.93 -3.90
CA GLU A 153 -13.14 6.20 -4.24
C GLU A 153 -12.19 5.86 -3.08
N SER A 154 -12.60 6.16 -1.84
CA SER A 154 -11.78 5.85 -0.66
C SER A 154 -11.67 4.34 -0.46
N LEU A 155 -12.74 3.59 -0.73
CA LEU A 155 -12.76 2.14 -0.65
C LEU A 155 -11.84 1.51 -1.68
N SER A 156 -11.92 1.95 -2.94
CA SER A 156 -11.07 1.41 -4.00
C SER A 156 -9.59 1.74 -3.77
N VAL A 157 -9.25 3.00 -3.45
CA VAL A 157 -7.86 3.40 -3.18
C VAL A 157 -7.28 2.69 -1.94
N THR A 158 -8.11 2.42 -0.94
CA THR A 158 -7.68 1.67 0.24
C THR A 158 -7.55 0.17 -0.03
N ALA A 159 -8.45 -0.40 -0.83
CA ALA A 159 -8.37 -1.80 -1.26
C ALA A 159 -7.05 -2.06 -2.00
N ASN A 160 -6.64 -1.10 -2.84
CA ASN A 160 -5.38 -1.10 -3.60
C ASN A 160 -4.11 -1.22 -2.74
N ILE A 161 -4.18 -1.05 -1.42
CA ILE A 161 -3.06 -1.34 -0.49
C ILE A 161 -2.75 -2.84 -0.45
N PHE A 162 -3.76 -3.69 -0.67
CA PHE A 162 -3.67 -5.14 -0.52
C PHE A 162 -3.90 -5.89 -1.83
N VAL A 163 -4.83 -5.43 -2.67
CA VAL A 163 -5.17 -6.04 -3.96
C VAL A 163 -4.69 -5.19 -5.13
N GLY A 164 -4.62 -5.78 -6.32
CA GLY A 164 -4.12 -5.10 -7.51
C GLY A 164 -5.10 -4.07 -8.09
N GLN A 165 -4.56 -3.23 -8.98
CA GLN A 165 -5.31 -2.18 -9.70
C GLN A 165 -6.52 -2.67 -10.51
N THR A 166 -6.54 -3.95 -10.88
CA THR A 166 -7.66 -4.58 -11.60
C THR A 166 -8.71 -5.19 -10.68
N GLU A 167 -8.33 -5.49 -9.43
CA GLU A 167 -9.18 -6.15 -8.42
C GLU A 167 -9.83 -5.14 -7.49
N ALA A 168 -9.10 -4.08 -7.12
CA ALA A 168 -9.62 -3.03 -6.26
C ALA A 168 -10.88 -2.32 -6.80
N PRO A 169 -11.05 -2.09 -8.12
CA PRO A 169 -12.31 -1.54 -8.64
C PRO A 169 -13.50 -2.50 -8.51
N LEU A 170 -13.27 -3.82 -8.42
CA LEU A 170 -14.35 -4.79 -8.29
C LEU A 170 -15.10 -4.64 -6.95
N VAL A 171 -14.42 -4.18 -5.89
CA VAL A 171 -15.05 -3.93 -4.58
C VAL A 171 -16.07 -2.79 -4.61
N ILE A 172 -16.04 -1.95 -5.65
CA ILE A 172 -16.95 -0.82 -5.87
C ILE A 172 -17.69 -0.93 -7.20
N ARG A 173 -17.75 -2.14 -7.79
CA ARG A 173 -18.35 -2.38 -9.10
C ARG A 173 -19.73 -1.74 -9.29
N PRO A 174 -20.68 -1.78 -8.33
CA PRO A 174 -22.00 -1.17 -8.49
C PRO A 174 -21.98 0.36 -8.65
N TYR A 175 -20.88 1.00 -8.25
CA TYR A 175 -20.74 2.44 -8.24
C TYR A 175 -19.94 2.97 -9.45
N LEU A 176 -19.12 2.13 -10.10
CA LEU A 176 -18.20 2.55 -11.17
C LEU A 176 -18.90 3.33 -12.30
N GLU A 177 -20.06 2.85 -12.76
CA GLU A 177 -20.82 3.51 -13.85
C GLU A 177 -21.38 4.88 -13.45
N LYS A 178 -21.53 5.14 -12.15
CA LYS A 178 -22.13 6.36 -11.59
C LYS A 178 -21.10 7.30 -11.00
N MET A 179 -19.81 6.95 -11.06
CA MET A 179 -18.74 7.77 -10.51
C MET A 179 -18.56 9.06 -11.32
N THR A 180 -18.21 10.14 -10.63
CA THR A 180 -17.74 11.36 -11.31
C THR A 180 -16.38 11.11 -11.95
N ILE A 181 -15.97 11.99 -12.87
CA ILE A 181 -14.63 11.93 -13.48
C ILE A 181 -13.53 12.07 -12.42
N SER A 182 -13.78 12.85 -11.36
CA SER A 182 -12.83 13.02 -10.26
C SER A 182 -12.71 11.74 -9.42
N GLU A 183 -13.83 11.07 -9.14
CA GLU A 183 -13.84 9.77 -8.46
C GLU A 183 -13.11 8.69 -9.29
N LEU A 184 -13.35 8.64 -10.60
CA LEU A 184 -12.67 7.70 -11.49
C LEU A 184 -11.17 7.97 -11.57
N MET A 185 -10.77 9.25 -11.63
CA MET A 185 -9.36 9.64 -11.58
C MET A 185 -8.69 9.17 -10.28
N ALA A 186 -9.38 9.28 -9.14
CA ALA A 186 -8.88 8.80 -7.86
C ALA A 186 -8.69 7.28 -7.85
N VAL A 187 -9.64 6.52 -8.39
CA VAL A 187 -9.54 5.05 -8.52
C VAL A 187 -8.34 4.66 -9.37
N MET A 188 -8.18 5.27 -10.55
CA MET A 188 -7.06 4.98 -11.46
C MET A 188 -5.71 5.38 -10.86
N THR A 189 -5.63 6.57 -10.26
CA THR A 189 -4.40 7.06 -9.61
C THR A 189 -4.02 6.17 -8.43
N GLY A 190 -5.00 5.76 -7.62
CA GLY A 190 -4.78 4.84 -6.50
C GLY A 190 -4.19 3.51 -6.93
N GLY A 191 -4.73 2.91 -8.01
CA GLY A 191 -4.22 1.65 -8.54
C GLY A 191 -2.78 1.75 -9.07
N MET A 192 -2.41 2.88 -9.66
CA MET A 192 -1.05 3.13 -10.17
C MET A 192 -0.05 3.51 -9.07
N ALA A 193 -0.54 4.02 -7.93
CA ALA A 193 0.30 4.50 -6.84
C ALA A 193 0.69 3.40 -5.84
N THR A 194 0.02 2.25 -5.86
CA THR A 194 0.24 1.15 -4.90
C THR A 194 0.72 -0.13 -5.59
N ILE A 195 1.03 -1.15 -4.79
CA ILE A 195 1.38 -2.49 -5.25
C ILE A 195 0.46 -3.54 -4.61
N ALA A 196 0.10 -4.57 -5.39
CA ALA A 196 -0.68 -5.69 -4.90
C ALA A 196 0.12 -6.54 -3.90
N GLY A 197 -0.55 -7.17 -2.93
CA GLY A 197 0.09 -7.99 -1.90
C GLY A 197 0.94 -9.13 -2.46
N GLY A 198 0.50 -9.79 -3.54
CA GLY A 198 1.29 -10.86 -4.18
C GLY A 198 2.58 -10.37 -4.83
N VAL A 199 2.55 -9.20 -5.47
CA VAL A 199 3.75 -8.57 -6.07
C VAL A 199 4.64 -7.97 -4.99
N MET A 200 4.06 -7.44 -3.91
CA MET A 200 4.80 -7.00 -2.72
C MET A 200 5.60 -8.15 -2.12
N ALA A 201 4.98 -9.32 -1.92
CA ALA A 201 5.64 -10.51 -1.41
C ALA A 201 6.81 -10.94 -2.30
N ALA A 202 6.64 -10.89 -3.62
CA ALA A 202 7.72 -11.09 -4.58
C ALA A 202 8.88 -10.08 -4.38
N TYR A 203 8.59 -8.78 -4.26
CA TYR A 203 9.62 -7.76 -4.04
C TYR A 203 10.33 -7.89 -2.68
N ILE A 204 9.64 -8.34 -1.63
CA ILE A 204 10.25 -8.65 -0.34
C ILE A 204 11.34 -9.70 -0.50
N GLN A 205 11.09 -10.75 -1.29
CA GLN A 205 12.09 -11.80 -1.55
C GLN A 205 13.23 -11.29 -2.44
N ILE A 206 12.90 -10.63 -3.56
CA ILE A 206 13.89 -10.14 -4.55
C ILE A 206 14.85 -9.13 -3.92
N LEU A 207 14.37 -8.26 -3.02
CA LEU A 207 15.20 -7.23 -2.39
C LEU A 207 15.80 -7.71 -1.06
N GLY A 208 15.03 -8.47 -0.28
CA GLY A 208 15.42 -8.93 1.06
C GLY A 208 16.54 -9.95 1.05
N ASP A 209 16.51 -10.92 0.12
CA ASP A 209 17.48 -12.01 0.11
C ASP A 209 18.90 -11.50 -0.26
N PRO A 210 19.09 -10.74 -1.36
CA PRO A 210 20.41 -10.20 -1.69
C PRO A 210 20.93 -9.22 -0.64
N TYR A 211 20.05 -8.41 -0.05
CA TYR A 211 20.44 -7.49 1.02
C TYR A 211 20.92 -8.24 2.26
N ALA A 212 20.22 -9.31 2.65
CA ALA A 212 20.60 -10.14 3.79
C ALA A 212 21.97 -10.79 3.58
N ILE A 213 22.21 -11.34 2.39
CA ILE A 213 23.50 -11.94 2.00
C ILE A 213 24.61 -10.89 2.03
N ALA A 214 24.39 -9.71 1.45
CA ALA A 214 25.39 -8.64 1.38
C ALA A 214 25.79 -8.07 2.75
N HIS A 215 24.85 -8.08 3.72
CA HIS A 215 25.07 -7.52 5.06
C HIS A 215 25.33 -8.59 6.14
N GLY A 216 25.38 -9.87 5.77
CA GLY A 216 25.63 -10.98 6.69
C GLY A 216 24.55 -11.15 7.77
N ILE A 217 23.30 -10.79 7.48
CA ILE A 217 22.14 -10.98 8.37
C ILE A 217 21.28 -12.15 7.90
N SER A 218 20.34 -12.62 8.73
CA SER A 218 19.42 -13.68 8.31
C SER A 218 18.48 -13.22 7.18
N LEU A 219 18.09 -14.15 6.30
CA LEU A 219 17.12 -13.88 5.23
C LEU A 219 15.82 -13.30 5.79
N ASP A 220 15.34 -13.83 6.92
CA ASP A 220 14.13 -13.34 7.58
C ASP A 220 14.26 -11.89 8.04
N ALA A 221 15.44 -11.47 8.53
CA ALA A 221 15.68 -10.08 8.94
C ALA A 221 15.70 -9.15 7.72
N GLY A 222 16.34 -9.56 6.62
CA GLY A 222 16.32 -8.80 5.36
C GLY A 222 14.91 -8.67 4.79
N ARG A 223 14.18 -9.78 4.69
CA ARG A 223 12.78 -9.81 4.23
C ARG A 223 11.88 -8.95 5.12
N LEU A 224 12.03 -9.01 6.44
CA LEU A 224 11.23 -8.20 7.36
C LEU A 224 11.47 -6.70 7.15
N LEU A 225 12.73 -6.28 6.94
CA LEU A 225 13.07 -4.89 6.67
C LEU A 225 12.37 -4.36 5.41
N PHE A 226 12.40 -5.11 4.31
CA PHE A 226 11.71 -4.72 3.08
C PHE A 226 10.18 -4.85 3.20
N ALA A 227 9.68 -5.82 3.96
CA ALA A 227 8.26 -5.95 4.25
C ALA A 227 7.72 -4.73 5.00
N GLU A 228 8.46 -4.20 5.99
CA GLU A 228 8.09 -2.97 6.69
C GLU A 228 8.09 -1.75 5.77
N GLN A 229 9.11 -1.64 4.90
CA GLN A 229 9.24 -0.51 3.97
C GLN A 229 8.13 -0.52 2.90
N LEU A 230 7.90 -1.67 2.26
CA LEU A 230 6.92 -1.80 1.18
C LEU A 230 5.49 -1.68 1.70
N LEU A 231 5.17 -2.30 2.85
CA LEU A 231 3.86 -2.15 3.47
C LEU A 231 3.63 -0.71 3.93
N GLY A 232 4.65 -0.08 4.53
CA GLY A 232 4.59 1.33 4.90
C GLY A 232 4.36 2.25 3.70
N ALA A 233 5.07 2.00 2.60
CA ALA A 233 4.91 2.74 1.34
C ALA A 233 3.49 2.59 0.78
N SER A 234 2.94 1.38 0.72
CA SER A 234 1.57 1.14 0.23
C SER A 234 0.52 1.88 1.07
N VAL A 235 0.64 1.86 2.40
CA VAL A 235 -0.30 2.57 3.29
C VAL A 235 -0.20 4.10 3.12
N MET A 236 1.01 4.63 2.97
CA MET A 236 1.22 6.07 2.73
C MET A 236 0.80 6.52 1.33
N ALA A 237 0.80 5.61 0.34
CA ALA A 237 0.41 5.91 -1.03
C ALA A 237 -1.08 6.20 -1.18
N ALA A 238 -1.96 5.59 -0.38
CA ALA A 238 -3.40 5.83 -0.46
C ALA A 238 -3.80 7.31 -0.27
N PRO A 239 -3.43 8.01 0.83
CA PRO A 239 -3.74 9.44 0.97
C PRO A 239 -2.99 10.32 -0.04
N ALA A 240 -1.78 9.93 -0.45
CA ALA A 240 -1.02 10.66 -1.46
C ALA A 240 -1.70 10.61 -2.84
N ALA A 241 -2.19 9.43 -3.24
CA ALA A 241 -2.91 9.22 -4.49
C ALA A 241 -4.21 10.03 -4.52
N LEU A 242 -4.98 10.00 -3.44
CA LEU A 242 -6.20 10.81 -3.32
C LEU A 242 -5.89 12.31 -3.39
N LEU A 243 -4.84 12.77 -2.71
CA LEU A 243 -4.38 14.15 -2.78
C LEU A 243 -4.04 14.55 -4.23
N LEU A 244 -3.18 13.80 -4.92
CA LEU A 244 -2.74 14.15 -6.28
C LEU A 244 -3.90 14.07 -7.26
N ALA A 245 -4.75 13.04 -7.17
CA ALA A 245 -5.92 12.90 -8.02
C ALA A 245 -6.88 14.08 -7.87
N LYS A 246 -7.15 14.52 -6.63
CA LYS A 246 -8.05 15.65 -6.34
C LYS A 246 -7.43 17.03 -6.65
N ILE A 247 -6.11 17.11 -6.84
CA ILE A 247 -5.47 18.30 -7.43
C ILE A 247 -5.64 18.28 -8.95
N MET A 248 -5.28 17.17 -9.61
CA MET A 248 -5.29 17.08 -11.07
C MET A 248 -6.70 17.17 -11.66
N ILE A 249 -7.66 16.46 -11.07
CA ILE A 249 -9.08 16.48 -11.45
C ILE A 249 -9.92 16.69 -10.19
N PRO A 250 -10.17 17.96 -9.81
CA PRO A 250 -10.96 18.28 -8.62
C PRO A 250 -12.43 17.87 -8.76
N GLU A 251 -13.08 17.62 -7.62
CA GLU A 251 -14.48 17.21 -7.58
C GLU A 251 -15.42 18.37 -7.88
N THR A 252 -16.07 18.32 -9.05
CA THR A 252 -17.10 19.28 -9.48
C THR A 252 -18.51 18.71 -9.43
N GLY A 253 -18.67 17.38 -9.34
CA GLY A 253 -19.96 16.72 -9.26
C GLY A 253 -20.41 16.41 -7.84
N GLU A 254 -21.55 15.74 -7.72
CA GLU A 254 -22.03 15.16 -6.46
C GLU A 254 -21.87 13.64 -6.47
N PRO A 255 -20.90 13.10 -5.71
CA PRO A 255 -20.73 11.66 -5.58
C PRO A 255 -21.95 10.95 -4.99
N THR A 256 -22.27 9.77 -5.53
CA THR A 256 -23.37 8.92 -5.02
C THR A 256 -23.11 8.41 -3.59
N THR A 257 -21.84 8.27 -3.20
CA THR A 257 -21.41 7.76 -1.89
C THR A 257 -20.82 8.85 -0.99
N LYS A 258 -21.20 10.11 -1.20
CA LYS A 258 -20.76 11.27 -0.40
C LYS A 258 -21.04 11.04 1.09
N GLY A 259 -20.05 11.30 1.94
CA GLY A 259 -20.18 11.14 3.40
C GLY A 259 -19.97 9.72 3.92
N GLY A 260 -19.47 8.79 3.09
CA GLY A 260 -19.12 7.45 3.54
C GLY A 260 -20.32 6.55 3.82
N ALA A 261 -21.41 6.71 3.05
CA ALA A 261 -22.56 5.81 3.08
C ALA A 261 -22.09 4.34 3.09
N LYS A 262 -22.74 3.48 3.91
CA LYS A 262 -22.40 2.06 4.03
C LYS A 262 -22.33 1.46 2.62
N ILE A 263 -21.12 1.16 2.17
CA ILE A 263 -20.88 0.60 0.84
C ILE A 263 -21.26 -0.87 0.93
N GLU A 264 -22.26 -1.28 0.17
CA GLU A 264 -22.63 -2.68 0.03
C GLU A 264 -21.63 -3.36 -0.90
N PHE A 265 -21.06 -4.48 -0.46
CA PHE A 265 -20.18 -5.31 -1.27
C PHE A 265 -21.04 -6.32 -2.03
N GLU A 266 -20.74 -6.57 -3.30
CA GLU A 266 -21.10 -7.85 -3.91
C GLU A 266 -20.25 -8.93 -3.21
N THR A 267 -20.92 -9.83 -2.49
CA THR A 267 -20.37 -11.13 -2.07
C THR A 267 -20.28 -12.09 -3.25
#